data_AF-A0A945VZ65-F1
#
_entry.id   AF-A0A945VZ65-F1
#
_cell.length_a   1.000
_cell.length_b   1.000
_cell.length_c   1.000
_cell.angle_alpha   90.00
_cell.angle_beta   90.00
_cell.angle_gamma   90.00
#
_symmetry.space_group_name_H-M   'P 1'
#
loop_
_entity.id
_entity.type
_entity.pdbx_description
1 polymer ?
#
loop_
_entity_poly.entity_id
_entity_poly.type
_entity_poly.pdbx_seq_one_letter_code
_entity_poly.pdbx_strand_id
1 'polypeptide(L)' 'GEITREYALEELKKKTYQPEQVNIEKTYISKKLGISLEEFENIMKDPPKLYRDYPNDEKKLEFIYNIYRKIYAKQ' A
#
# COMPACT_ATOMS: atom_id res chain seq x y z
N GLY A 1 21.99 12.30 3.91
CA GLY A 1 21.86 10.94 3.35
C GLY A 1 23.18 10.24 3.54
N GLU A 2 23.16 8.97 3.91
CA GLU A 2 24.36 8.20 4.27
C GLU A 2 25.06 7.56 3.06
N ILE A 3 24.38 7.50 1.91
CA ILE A 3 24.87 6.96 0.63
C ILE A 3 24.54 7.91 -0.52
N THR A 4 25.23 7.75 -1.66
CA THR A 4 24.93 8.53 -2.88
C THR A 4 23.59 8.08 -3.49
N ARG A 5 22.95 8.99 -4.22
CA ARG A 5 21.68 8.72 -4.92
C ARG A 5 21.85 7.57 -5.91
N GLU A 6 22.96 7.57 -6.63
CA GLU A 6 23.29 6.59 -7.66
C GLU A 6 23.41 5.20 -7.02
N TYR A 7 24.13 5.09 -5.90
CA TYR A 7 24.27 3.84 -5.17
C TYR A 7 22.92 3.33 -4.62
N ALA A 8 22.10 4.23 -4.05
CA ALA A 8 20.77 3.86 -3.56
C ALA A 8 19.86 3.32 -4.69
N LEU A 9 19.91 3.93 -5.88
CA LEU A 9 19.15 3.47 -7.04
C LEU A 9 19.64 2.12 -7.56
N GLU A 10 20.94 1.83 -7.51
CA GLU A 10 21.49 0.51 -7.87
C GLU A 10 21.06 -0.58 -6.86
N GLU A 11 21.09 -0.29 -5.56
CA GLU A 11 20.63 -1.24 -4.54
C GLU A 11 19.14 -1.60 -4.72
N LEU A 12 18.29 -0.62 -5.05
CA LEU A 12 16.86 -0.85 -5.28
C LEU A 12 16.54 -1.77 -6.47
N LYS A 13 17.48 -1.96 -7.40
CA LYS A 13 17.30 -2.91 -8.52
C LYS A 13 17.44 -4.36 -8.08
N LYS A 14 18.10 -4.63 -6.95
CA LYS A 14 18.29 -5.99 -6.45
C LYS A 14 16.94 -6.53 -5.96
N LYS A 15 16.64 -7.78 -6.32
CA LYS A 15 15.49 -8.48 -5.73
C LYS A 15 15.77 -8.69 -4.24
N THR A 16 14.86 -8.24 -3.40
CA THR A 16 14.94 -8.40 -1.94
C THR A 16 14.56 -9.81 -1.47
N TYR A 17 14.11 -10.66 -2.39
CA TYR A 17 13.60 -12.00 -2.11
C TYR A 17 14.25 -13.06 -3.01
N GLN A 18 14.30 -14.30 -2.51
CA GLN A 18 14.70 -15.46 -3.30
C GLN A 18 13.50 -15.97 -4.11
N PRO A 19 13.61 -16.12 -5.45
CA PRO A 19 12.48 -16.56 -6.29
C PRO A 19 11.88 -17.91 -5.88
N GLU A 20 12.70 -18.81 -5.35
CA GLU A 20 12.30 -20.15 -4.91
C GLU A 20 11.35 -20.11 -3.70
N GLN A 21 11.44 -19.07 -2.87
CA GLN A 21 10.63 -18.92 -1.66
C GLN A 21 9.23 -18.37 -1.94
N VAL A 22 9.03 -17.70 -3.09
CA VAL A 22 7.78 -16.99 -3.40
C VAL A 22 6.57 -17.90 -3.32
N ASN A 23 6.62 -19.10 -3.90
CA ASN A 23 5.48 -20.02 -3.89
C ASN A 23 5.19 -20.59 -2.50
N ILE A 24 6.24 -20.80 -1.70
CA ILE A 24 6.13 -21.27 -0.31
C ILE A 24 5.44 -20.20 0.53
N GLU A 25 5.86 -18.95 0.39
CA GLU A 25 5.28 -17.82 1.11
C GLU A 25 3.82 -17.57 0.72
N LYS A 26 3.50 -17.58 -0.59
CA LYS A 26 2.12 -17.48 -1.08
C LYS A 26 1.21 -18.54 -0.45
N THR A 27 1.68 -19.78 -0.40
CA THR A 27 0.94 -20.89 0.22
C THR A 27 0.74 -20.67 1.73
N TYR A 28 1.79 -20.24 2.42
CA TYR A 28 1.73 -19.95 3.85
C TYR A 28 0.76 -18.79 4.17
N ILE A 29 0.84 -17.69 3.42
CA ILE A 29 -0.02 -16.50 3.58
C ILE A 29 -1.48 -16.87 3.29
N SER A 30 -1.75 -17.57 2.19
CA SER A 30 -3.11 -18.02 1.83
C SER A 30 -3.72 -18.85 2.97
N LYS A 31 -2.95 -19.79 3.52
CA LYS A 31 -3.36 -20.59 4.69
C LYS A 31 -3.63 -19.74 5.94
N LYS A 32 -2.80 -18.73 6.20
CA LYS A 32 -2.96 -17.84 7.36
C LYS A 32 -4.17 -16.90 7.25
N LEU A 33 -4.49 -16.48 6.04
CA LEU A 33 -5.64 -15.62 5.74
C LEU A 33 -6.94 -16.42 5.54
N GLY A 34 -6.86 -17.76 5.44
CA GLY A 34 -8.02 -18.62 5.27
C GLY A 34 -8.62 -18.59 3.86
N ILE A 35 -7.82 -18.21 2.86
CA ILE A 35 -8.23 -18.12 1.45
C ILE A 35 -7.53 -19.19 0.61
N SER A 36 -8.08 -19.48 -0.57
CA SER A 36 -7.44 -20.39 -1.52
C SER A 36 -6.23 -19.72 -2.19
N LEU A 37 -5.28 -20.54 -2.68
CA LEU A 37 -4.15 -20.01 -3.45
C LEU A 37 -4.62 -19.35 -4.76
N GLU A 38 -5.67 -19.87 -5.38
CA GLU A 38 -6.28 -19.29 -6.58
C GLU A 38 -6.86 -17.90 -6.29
N GLU A 39 -7.59 -17.74 -5.19
CA GLU A 39 -8.13 -16.46 -4.75
C GLU A 39 -7.01 -15.46 -4.45
N PHE A 40 -5.95 -15.88 -3.77
CA PHE A 40 -4.77 -15.04 -3.54
C PHE A 40 -4.15 -14.56 -4.87
N GLU A 41 -3.95 -15.45 -5.84
CA GLU A 41 -3.41 -15.08 -7.15
C GLU A 41 -4.32 -14.14 -7.92
N ASN A 42 -5.64 -14.30 -7.80
CA ASN A 42 -6.61 -13.40 -8.42
C ASN A 42 -6.52 -12.00 -7.79
N ILE A 43 -6.50 -11.91 -6.45
CA ILE A 43 -6.31 -10.63 -5.73
C ILE A 43 -5.01 -9.94 -6.14
N MET A 44 -3.91 -10.70 -6.26
CA MET A 44 -2.61 -10.14 -6.65
C MET A 44 -2.55 -9.66 -8.11
N LYS A 45 -3.43 -10.15 -8.98
CA LYS A 45 -3.55 -9.71 -10.39
C LYS A 45 -4.49 -8.53 -10.56
N ASP A 46 -5.33 -8.25 -9.57
CA ASP A 46 -6.26 -7.14 -9.62
C ASP A 46 -5.54 -5.79 -9.66
N PRO A 47 -6.15 -4.78 -10.31
CA PRO A 47 -5.56 -3.44 -10.34
C PRO A 47 -5.45 -2.86 -8.93
N PRO A 48 -4.36 -2.14 -8.62
CA PRO A 48 -4.19 -1.52 -7.31
C PRO A 48 -5.32 -0.51 -7.07
N LYS A 49 -5.83 -0.50 -5.82
CA LYS A 49 -6.85 0.43 -5.37
C LYS A 49 -6.23 1.46 -4.44
N LEU A 50 -6.65 2.71 -4.58
CA LEU A 50 -6.36 3.76 -3.63
C LEU A 50 -7.36 3.67 -2.47
N TYR A 51 -7.01 4.22 -1.31
CA TYR A 51 -7.95 4.33 -0.17
C TYR A 51 -9.25 5.06 -0.56
N ARG A 52 -9.18 5.94 -1.57
CA ARG A 52 -10.32 6.70 -2.13
C ARG A 52 -11.29 5.86 -2.97
N ASP A 53 -10.86 4.70 -3.45
CA ASP A 53 -11.72 3.82 -4.24
C ASP A 53 -12.74 3.09 -3.35
N TYR A 54 -12.55 3.13 -2.04
CA TYR A 54 -13.45 2.55 -1.04
C TYR A 54 -14.25 3.65 -0.32
N PRO A 55 -15.48 3.35 0.14
CA PRO A 55 -16.26 4.29 0.94
C PRO A 55 -15.46 4.77 2.16
N ASN A 56 -15.26 6.08 2.26
CA ASN A 56 -14.54 6.72 3.36
C ASN A 56 -15.08 8.14 3.60
N ASP A 57 -14.72 8.70 4.77
CA ASP A 57 -15.21 10.01 5.23
C ASP A 57 -14.32 11.19 4.81
N GLU A 58 -13.35 11.03 3.89
CA GLU A 58 -12.40 12.08 3.50
C GLU A 58 -13.11 13.38 3.13
N LYS A 59 -14.11 13.34 2.25
CA LYS A 59 -14.85 14.54 1.82
C LYS A 59 -15.55 15.26 2.99
N LYS A 60 -16.10 14.49 3.93
CA LYS A 60 -16.78 15.02 5.11
C LYS A 60 -15.77 15.68 6.06
N LEU A 61 -14.65 15.02 6.30
CA LEU A 61 -13.57 15.54 7.12
C LEU A 61 -12.96 16.80 6.50
N GLU A 62 -12.66 16.78 5.20
CA GLU A 62 -12.18 17.94 4.45
C GLU A 62 -13.14 19.12 4.58
N PHE A 63 -14.45 18.90 4.43
CA PHE A 63 -15.46 19.93 4.63
C PHE A 63 -15.40 20.51 6.05
N ILE A 64 -15.39 19.66 7.09
CA ILE A 64 -15.30 20.09 8.49
C ILE A 64 -14.03 20.91 8.73
N TYR A 65 -12.88 20.43 8.27
CA TYR A 65 -11.61 21.13 8.42
C TYR A 65 -11.56 22.44 7.64
N ASN A 66 -12.20 22.52 6.46
CA ASN A 66 -12.33 23.76 5.70
C ASN A 66 -13.17 24.80 6.45
N ILE A 67 -14.30 24.39 7.05
CA ILE A 67 -15.13 25.26 7.88
C ILE A 67 -14.38 25.71 9.12
N TYR A 68 -13.75 24.78 9.85
CA TYR A 68 -12.93 25.08 11.03
C TYR A 68 -11.82 26.08 10.70
N ARG A 69 -11.03 25.82 9.65
CA ARG A 69 -9.99 26.75 9.21
C ARG A 69 -10.56 28.10 8.81
N LYS A 70 -11.74 28.19 8.20
CA LYS A 70 -12.34 29.48 7.85
C LYS A 70 -12.80 30.29 9.07
N ILE A 71 -13.29 29.63 10.11
CA ILE A 71 -13.77 30.27 11.35
C ILE A 71 -12.59 30.67 12.25
N TYR A 72 -11.51 29.87 12.27
CA TYR A 72 -10.40 30.03 13.21
C TYR A 72 -9.06 30.41 12.54
N ALA A 73 -9.00 30.59 11.22
CA ALA A 73 -7.83 31.21 10.57
C ALA A 73 -7.88 32.72 10.81
N LYS A 74 -6.96 33.17 11.67
CA LYS A 74 -6.70 34.54 12.16
C LYS A 74 -7.64 35.07 13.25
N GLN A 75 -7.20 34.91 14.51
CA GLN A 75 -6.50 36.04 15.16
C GLN A 75 -5.01 35.92 14.86
#